data_AF-A0A9Q4ZSL8-F1
#
_entry.id   AF-A0A9Q4ZSL8-F1
#
_cell.length_a   1.000
_cell.length_b   1.000
_cell.length_c   1.000
_cell.angle_alpha   90.00
_cell.angle_beta   90.00
_cell.angle_gamma   90.00
#
_symmetry.space_group_name_H-M   'P 1'
#
loop_
_entity.id
_entity.type
_entity.pdbx_description
1 polymer ?
#
loop_
_entity_poly.entity_id
_entity_poly.type
_entity_poly.pdbx_seq_one_letter_code
_entity_poly.pdbx_strand_id
1 'polypeptide(L)'
;MGLEDVPIGLVLAVVVLPLVAVLALTMGRAWSMRRRSCVETSSVVRAASEMNTWELEQAIAALGARERELLIAGDVEAARQIAADKMVCLSVRAQLDRRQ
;
A
#
# COMPACT_ATOMS: atom_id res chain seq x y z
N MET A 1 -44.26 24.84 -20.25
CA MET A 1 -43.34 25.37 -19.21
C MET A 1 -43.77 24.75 -17.90
N GLY A 2 -42.94 23.89 -17.31
CA GLY A 2 -43.28 23.15 -16.09
C GLY A 2 -42.04 22.41 -15.60
N LEU A 3 -41.05 23.19 -15.15
CA LEU A 3 -39.75 22.72 -14.64
C LEU A 3 -39.54 23.23 -13.20
N GLU A 4 -40.60 23.24 -12.39
CA GLU A 4 -40.57 23.82 -11.05
C GLU A 4 -41.14 22.83 -10.05
N ASP A 5 -40.47 21.69 -9.91
CA ASP A 5 -40.48 20.84 -8.71
C ASP A 5 -39.49 19.69 -8.96
N VAL A 6 -38.22 20.02 -9.23
CA VAL A 6 -37.18 19.01 -8.99
C VAL A 6 -37.04 18.97 -7.47
N PRO A 7 -37.52 17.92 -6.78
CA PRO A 7 -37.46 17.90 -5.34
C PRO A 7 -35.99 18.02 -4.95
N ILE A 8 -35.67 18.99 -4.12
CA ILE A 8 -34.30 19.28 -3.65
C ILE A 8 -33.62 18.00 -3.15
N GLY A 9 -34.40 17.04 -2.61
CA GLY A 9 -33.95 15.71 -2.22
C GLY A 9 -33.39 14.84 -3.35
N LEU A 10 -33.89 14.95 -4.58
CA LEU A 10 -33.41 14.18 -5.75
C LEU A 10 -32.08 14.75 -6.27
N VAL A 11 -31.89 16.06 -6.24
CA VAL A 11 -30.58 16.68 -6.56
C VAL A 11 -29.53 16.31 -5.51
N LEU A 12 -29.90 16.34 -4.23
CA LEU A 12 -29.05 15.88 -3.13
C LEU A 12 -28.69 14.40 -3.28
N ALA A 13 -29.65 13.54 -3.61
CA ALA A 13 -29.39 12.12 -3.83
C ALA A 13 -28.41 11.90 -4.98
N VAL A 14 -28.58 12.60 -6.11
CA VAL A 14 -27.71 12.49 -7.29
C VAL A 14 -26.27 12.95 -7.01
N VAL A 15 -26.05 13.88 -6.08
CA VAL A 15 -24.70 14.36 -5.73
C VAL A 15 -24.08 13.56 -4.58
N VAL A 16 -24.87 13.21 -3.56
CA VAL A 16 -24.37 12.52 -2.37
C VAL A 16 -24.11 11.04 -2.63
N LEU A 17 -24.96 10.34 -3.40
CA LEU A 17 -24.73 8.93 -3.73
C LEU A 17 -23.40 8.65 -4.44
N PRO A 18 -22.99 9.38 -5.50
CA PRO A 18 -21.71 9.14 -6.14
C PRO A 18 -20.55 9.51 -5.20
N LEU A 19 -20.70 10.54 -4.37
CA LEU A 19 -19.65 10.96 -3.44
C LEU A 19 -19.43 9.91 -2.35
N VAL A 20 -20.51 9.34 -1.80
CA VAL A 20 -20.47 8.21 -0.86
C VAL A 20 -19.92 6.95 -1.54
N ALA A 21 -20.31 6.67 -2.79
CA ALA A 21 -19.79 5.52 -3.54
C ALA A 21 -18.28 5.64 -3.80
N VAL A 22 -17.79 6.82 -4.17
CA VAL A 22 -16.36 7.09 -4.34
C VAL A 22 -15.62 6.96 -3.01
N LEU A 23 -16.17 7.48 -1.90
CA LEU A 23 -15.61 7.31 -0.56
C LEU A 23 -15.56 5.85 -0.12
N ALA A 24 -16.61 5.08 -0.41
CA ALA A 24 -16.66 3.65 -0.12
C ALA A 24 -15.65 2.87 -0.96
N LEU A 25 -15.44 3.23 -2.22
CA LEU A 25 -14.44 2.62 -3.10
C LEU A 25 -13.02 2.96 -2.66
N THR A 26 -12.74 4.19 -2.25
CA THR A 26 -11.40 4.60 -1.77
C THR A 26 -11.09 3.98 -0.42
N MET A 27 -12.05 3.97 0.52
CA MET A 27 -11.91 3.25 1.79
C MET A 27 -11.78 1.75 1.58
N GLY A 28 -12.60 1.16 0.70
CA GLY A 28 -12.57 -0.26 0.37
C GLY A 28 -11.22 -0.69 -0.24
N ARG A 29 -10.68 0.10 -1.18
CA ARG A 29 -9.33 -0.13 -1.72
C ARG A 29 -8.27 0.00 -0.64
N ALA A 30 -8.30 1.05 0.18
CA ALA A 30 -7.37 1.24 1.27
C ALA A 30 -7.42 0.08 2.29
N TRP A 31 -8.61 -0.44 2.59
CA TRP A 31 -8.79 -1.59 3.47
C TRP A 31 -8.29 -2.90 2.84
N SER A 32 -8.54 -3.10 1.54
CA SER A 32 -8.06 -4.27 0.80
C SER A 32 -6.53 -4.30 0.71
N MET A 33 -5.90 -3.14 0.50
CA MET A 33 -4.45 -2.97 0.52
C MET A 33 -3.92 -3.25 1.92
N ARG A 34 -4.56 -2.70 2.97
CA ARG A 34 -4.12 -2.90 4.35
C ARG A 34 -4.19 -4.38 4.78
N ARG A 35 -5.22 -5.12 4.35
CA ARG A 35 -5.31 -6.58 4.60
C ARG A 35 -4.23 -7.36 3.86
N ARG A 36 -3.98 -7.04 2.58
CA ARG A 36 -2.90 -7.67 1.82
C ARG A 36 -1.55 -7.38 2.46
N SER A 37 -1.28 -6.12 2.80
CA SER A 37 -0.05 -5.71 3.48
C SER A 37 0.15 -6.42 4.82
N CYS A 38 -0.88 -6.67 5.65
CA CYS A 38 -0.68 -7.42 6.90
C CYS A 38 -0.22 -8.88 6.66
N VAL A 39 -0.79 -9.55 5.65
CA VAL A 39 -0.42 -10.93 5.31
C VAL A 39 0.96 -10.97 4.66
N GLU A 40 1.23 -10.04 3.76
CA GLU A 40 2.50 -9.91 3.03
C GLU A 40 3.64 -9.52 3.98
N THR A 41 3.44 -8.55 4.86
CA THR A 41 4.40 -8.23 5.91
C THR A 41 4.69 -9.43 6.80
N SER A 42 3.69 -10.25 7.15
CA SER A 42 3.93 -11.46 7.95
C SER A 42 4.77 -12.51 7.21
N SER A 43 4.58 -12.68 5.90
CA SER A 43 5.38 -13.63 5.11
C SER A 43 6.78 -13.10 4.85
N VAL A 44 6.92 -11.81 4.56
CA VAL A 44 8.21 -11.13 4.34
C VAL A 44 9.02 -11.07 5.63
N VAL A 45 8.41 -10.79 6.79
CA VAL A 45 9.10 -10.85 8.10
C VAL A 45 9.64 -12.25 8.36
N ARG A 46 8.84 -13.30 8.09
CA ARG A 46 9.29 -14.68 8.27
C ARG A 46 10.44 -15.02 7.34
N ALA A 47 10.30 -14.72 6.05
CA ALA A 47 11.37 -14.95 5.07
C ALA A 47 12.66 -14.19 5.42
N ALA A 48 12.54 -12.91 5.80
CA ALA A 48 13.67 -12.09 6.22
C ALA A 48 14.34 -12.62 7.50
N SER A 49 13.58 -13.23 8.42
CA SER A 49 14.14 -13.82 9.64
C SER A 49 14.95 -15.10 9.40
N GLU A 50 14.73 -15.77 8.26
CA GLU A 50 15.47 -16.96 7.85
C GLU A 50 16.75 -16.62 7.07
N MET A 51 16.87 -15.37 6.59
CA MET A 51 18.02 -14.89 5.83
C MET A 51 19.21 -14.50 6.72
N ASN A 52 20.42 -14.74 6.22
CA ASN A 52 21.63 -14.21 6.83
C ASN A 52 21.86 -12.72 6.47
N THR A 53 22.79 -12.05 7.15
CA THR A 53 23.05 -10.61 6.98
C THR A 53 23.38 -10.24 5.52
N TRP A 54 24.16 -11.08 4.83
CA TRP A 54 24.54 -10.85 3.44
C TRP A 54 23.35 -11.00 2.47
N GLU A 55 22.52 -12.02 2.67
CA GLU A 55 21.29 -12.22 1.92
C GLU A 55 20.30 -11.05 2.11
N LEU A 56 20.19 -10.55 3.35
CA LEU A 56 19.39 -9.37 3.65
C LEU A 56 19.90 -8.13 2.92
N GLU A 57 21.22 -7.91 2.86
CA GLU A 57 21.79 -6.79 2.12
C GLU A 57 21.51 -6.86 0.62
N GLN A 58 21.63 -8.05 0.02
CA GLN A 58 21.27 -8.24 -1.39
C GLN A 58 19.77 -8.00 -1.64
N ALA A 59 18.91 -8.50 -0.75
CA ALA A 59 17.47 -8.29 -0.84
C ALA A 59 17.12 -6.79 -0.75
N ILE A 60 17.71 -6.05 0.20
CA ILE A 60 17.50 -4.61 0.35
C ILE A 60 17.96 -3.85 -0.91
N ALA A 61 19.11 -4.22 -1.49
CA ALA A 61 19.61 -3.60 -2.70
C ALA A 61 18.69 -3.86 -3.91
N ALA A 62 18.22 -5.09 -4.08
CA ALA A 62 17.31 -5.47 -5.15
C ALA A 62 15.94 -4.76 -5.02
N LEU A 63 15.38 -4.69 -3.81
CA LEU A 63 14.15 -3.95 -3.52
C LEU A 63 14.34 -2.45 -3.79
N GLY A 64 15.50 -1.88 -3.44
CA GLY A 64 15.83 -0.49 -3.73
C GLY A 64 15.94 -0.18 -5.23
N ALA A 65 16.47 -1.10 -6.03
CA ALA A 65 16.51 -0.95 -7.49
C ALA A 65 15.09 -0.99 -8.09
N ARG A 66 14.28 -1.98 -7.67
CA ARG A 66 12.89 -2.15 -8.10
C ARG A 66 12.00 -0.96 -7.73
N GLU A 67 12.18 -0.40 -6.53
CA GLU A 67 11.48 0.81 -6.08
C GLU A 67 11.76 1.99 -7.03
N ARG A 68 13.03 2.22 -7.40
CA ARG A 68 13.39 3.30 -8.32
C ARG A 68 12.79 3.09 -9.71
N GLU A 69 12.80 1.86 -10.22
CA GLU A 69 12.18 1.54 -11.51
C GLU A 69 10.68 1.86 -11.51
N LEU A 70 9.96 1.52 -10.44
CA LEU A 70 8.54 1.81 -10.29
C LEU A 70 8.26 3.31 -10.16
N LEU A 71 9.10 4.05 -9.42
CA LEU A 71 9.01 5.51 -9.34
C LEU A 71 9.26 6.19 -10.69
N ILE A 72 10.24 5.71 -11.47
CA ILE A 72 10.51 6.20 -12.83
C ILE A 72 9.32 5.90 -13.75
N ALA A 73 8.69 4.73 -13.61
CA ALA A 73 7.49 4.36 -14.35
C ALA A 73 6.22 5.11 -13.88
N GLY A 74 6.31 5.90 -12.80
CA GLY A 74 5.18 6.64 -12.22
C GLY A 74 4.21 5.79 -11.40
N ASP A 75 4.53 4.51 -11.16
CA ASP A 75 3.72 3.62 -10.32
C ASP A 75 4.11 3.79 -8.85
N VAL A 76 3.63 4.89 -8.27
CA VAL A 76 3.91 5.30 -6.89
C VAL A 76 3.33 4.31 -5.87
N GLU A 77 2.20 3.68 -6.18
CA GLU A 77 1.55 2.75 -5.26
C GLU A 77 2.32 1.43 -5.17
N ALA A 78 2.75 0.88 -6.31
CA ALA A 78 3.63 -0.29 -6.30
C ALA A 78 4.99 0.03 -5.66
N ALA A 79 5.56 1.20 -5.95
CA ALA A 79 6.80 1.64 -5.31
C ALA A 79 6.69 1.71 -3.78
N ARG A 80 5.55 2.19 -3.27
CA ARG A 80 5.27 2.27 -1.83
C ARG A 80 5.20 0.89 -1.17
N GLN A 81 4.65 -0.11 -1.85
CA GLN A 81 4.61 -1.49 -1.36
C GLN A 81 6.02 -2.07 -1.24
N ILE A 82 6.84 -1.92 -2.30
CA ILE A 82 8.25 -2.34 -2.29
C ILE A 82 9.06 -1.63 -1.20
N ALA A 83 8.80 -0.34 -0.96
CA ALA A 83 9.44 0.41 0.10
C ALA A 83 9.08 -0.14 1.50
N ALA A 84 7.84 -0.60 1.70
CA ALA A 84 7.43 -1.22 2.96
C ALA A 84 8.16 -2.56 3.20
N ASP A 85 8.29 -3.40 2.17
CA ASP A 85 9.04 -4.67 2.27
C ASP A 85 10.53 -4.42 2.56
N LYS A 86 11.11 -3.41 1.91
CA LYS A 86 12.50 -2.99 2.18
C LYS A 86 12.69 -2.57 3.64
N MET A 87 11.72 -1.84 4.22
CA MET A 87 11.76 -1.43 5.62
C MET A 87 11.70 -2.62 6.57
N VAL A 88 10.96 -3.68 6.22
CA VAL A 88 10.95 -4.94 6.98
C VAL A 88 12.35 -5.56 6.99
N CYS A 89 12.98 -5.73 5.83
CA CYS A 89 14.34 -6.31 5.74
C CYS A 89 15.37 -5.48 6.53
N LEU A 90 15.28 -4.14 6.47
CA LEU A 90 16.12 -3.25 7.27
C LEU A 90 15.91 -3.43 8.77
N SER A 91 14.66 -3.59 9.21
CA SER A 91 14.33 -3.80 10.62
C SER A 91 14.87 -5.13 11.14
N VAL A 92 14.81 -6.19 10.33
CA VAL A 92 15.35 -7.51 10.68
C VAL A 92 16.87 -7.48 10.74
N ARG A 93 17.54 -6.84 9.77
CA ARG A 93 18.99 -6.63 9.81
C ARG A 93 19.41 -5.89 11.09
N ALA A 94 18.73 -4.80 11.43
CA ALA A 94 19.02 -4.06 12.66
C ALA A 94 18.76 -4.89 13.95
N GLN A 95 17.89 -5.90 13.90
CA GLN A 95 17.73 -6.85 15.00
C GLN A 95 18.86 -7.88 15.07
N LEU A 96 19.35 -8.37 13.92
CA LEU A 96 20.48 -9.28 13.84
C LEU A 96 21.77 -8.60 14.32
N ASP A 97 22.03 -7.36 13.87
CA ASP A 97 23.20 -6.58 14.29
C ASP A 97 23.24 -6.35 15.81
N ARG A 98 22.08 -6.26 16.47
CA ARG A 98 21.99 -6.14 17.94
C ARG A 98 22.22 -7.45 18.70
N ARG A 99 22.19 -8.60 18.02
CA ARG A 99 22.38 -9.93 18.62
C ARG A 99 23.80 -10.46 18.47
N GLN A 100 24.59 -9.86 17.58
CA GLN A 100 26.02 -10.15 17.39
C GLN A 100 26.86 -9.32 18.34
#